data_AF-A0A3B8N3X6-F1
#
_entry.id   AF-A0A3B8N3X6-F1
#
_cell.length_a   1.000
_cell.length_b   1.000
_cell.length_c   1.000
_cell.angle_alpha   90.00
_cell.angle_beta   90.00
_cell.angle_gamma   90.00
#
_symmetry.space_group_name_H-M   'P 1'
#
loop_
_entity.id
_entity.type
_entity.pdbx_description
1 polymer ?
#
loop_
_entity_poly.entity_id
_entity_poly.type
_entity_poly.pdbx_seq_one_letter_code
_entity_poly.pdbx_strand_id
1 'polypeptide(L)'
;MFKEKLREKQQLVEKELHRILDIEEKPEIIYEAMRYSVFAGGKRLRPVLCLSSCELLGGDIKKALPVACAIELIHTYSLIHDDLPA
;
A
#
# COMPACT_ATOMS: atom_id res chain seq x y z
N MET A 1 1.83 16.93 15.63
CA MET A 1 2.19 17.46 14.29
C MET A 1 2.81 16.44 13.33
N PHE A 2 4.05 15.95 13.50
CA PHE A 2 4.67 15.05 12.51
C PHE A 2 4.00 13.66 12.43
N LYS A 3 3.80 13.00 13.59
CA LYS A 3 3.17 11.67 13.66
C LYS A 3 1.73 11.66 13.11
N GLU A 4 0.98 12.75 13.30
CA GLU A 4 -0.38 12.90 12.77
C GLU A 4 -0.38 12.94 11.24
N LYS A 5 0.47 13.77 10.63
CA LYS A 5 0.61 13.82 9.16
C LYS A 5 1.00 12.48 8.53
N LEU A 6 1.87 11.71 9.19
CA LEU A 6 2.18 10.35 8.73
C LEU A 6 0.97 9.43 8.80
N ARG A 7 0.21 9.50 9.90
CA ARG A 7 -0.98 8.68 10.10
C ARG A 7 -2.10 9.02 9.11
N GLU A 8 -2.29 10.29 8.78
CA GLU A 8 -3.23 10.73 7.74
C GLU A 8 -2.87 10.11 6.37
N LYS A 9 -1.60 10.20 5.96
CA LYS A 9 -1.13 9.60 4.71
C LYS A 9 -1.25 8.07 4.74
N GLN A 10 -0.95 7.44 5.86
CA GLN A 10 -1.15 6.00 6.05
C GLN A 10 -2.63 5.62 5.83
N GLN A 11 -3.57 6.35 6.45
CA GLN A 11 -5.00 6.09 6.30
C GLN A 11 -5.49 6.26 4.85
N LEU A 12 -4.96 7.26 4.12
CA LEU A 12 -5.26 7.42 2.69
C LEU A 12 -4.82 6.20 1.88
N VAL A 13 -3.62 5.69 2.15
CA VAL A 13 -3.08 4.50 1.48
C VAL A 13 -3.86 3.25 1.85
N GLU A 14 -4.19 3.02 3.12
CA GLU A 14 -5.01 1.88 3.54
C GLU A 14 -6.38 1.89 2.84
N LYS A 15 -7.03 3.04 2.81
CA LYS A 15 -8.33 3.21 2.14
C LYS A 15 -8.23 2.91 0.64
N GLU A 16 -7.18 3.39 -0.02
CA GLU A 16 -7.00 3.15 -1.45
C GLU A 16 -6.60 1.70 -1.75
N LEU A 17 -5.77 1.07 -0.93
CA LEU A 17 -5.45 -0.36 -1.04
C LEU A 17 -6.72 -1.21 -0.89
N HIS A 18 -7.59 -0.88 0.07
CA HIS A 18 -8.88 -1.55 0.20
C HIS A 18 -9.71 -1.43 -1.08
N ARG A 19 -9.77 -0.24 -1.69
CA ARG A 19 -10.48 0.00 -2.95
C ARG A 19 -9.87 -0.78 -4.12
N ILE A 20 -8.55 -0.83 -4.22
CA ILE A 20 -7.83 -1.51 -5.32
C ILE A 20 -7.98 -3.04 -5.21
N LEU A 21 -7.95 -3.57 -3.99
CA LEU A 21 -8.04 -5.01 -3.74
C LEU A 21 -9.46 -5.51 -3.50
N ASP A 22 -10.47 -4.65 -3.67
CA ASP A 22 -11.89 -5.02 -3.66
C ASP A 22 -12.27 -5.68 -4.98
N ILE A 23 -11.69 -6.86 -5.21
CA ILE A 23 -11.80 -7.62 -6.45
C ILE A 23 -12.55 -8.92 -6.16
N GLU A 24 -13.70 -9.10 -6.82
CA GLU A 24 -14.52 -10.31 -6.74
C GLU A 24 -14.34 -11.15 -8.02
N GLU A 25 -13.11 -11.62 -8.25
CA GLU A 25 -12.76 -12.43 -9.42
C GLU A 25 -12.30 -13.85 -9.03
N LYS A 26 -12.32 -14.76 -10.01
CA LYS A 26 -11.86 -16.14 -9.83
C LYS A 26 -10.44 -16.33 -10.38
N PRO A 27 -9.62 -17.17 -9.73
CA PRO A 27 -9.92 -17.95 -8.52
C PRO A 27 -9.83 -17.11 -7.24
N GLU A 28 -10.88 -17.19 -6.41
CA GLU A 28 -11.06 -16.39 -5.18
C GLU A 28 -9.86 -16.50 -4.21
N ILE A 29 -9.31 -17.71 -4.07
CA ILE A 29 -8.17 -18.01 -3.19
C ILE A 29 -6.93 -17.14 -3.47
N ILE A 30 -6.73 -16.70 -4.72
CA ILE A 30 -5.59 -15.84 -5.07
C ILE A 30 -5.81 -14.43 -4.54
N TYR A 31 -7.01 -13.88 -4.72
CA TYR A 31 -7.36 -12.55 -4.24
C TYR A 31 -7.45 -12.51 -2.71
N GLU A 32 -7.94 -13.57 -2.07
CA GLU A 32 -7.90 -13.74 -0.62
C GLU A 32 -6.46 -13.73 -0.09
N ALA A 33 -5.55 -14.49 -0.71
CA ALA A 33 -4.14 -14.53 -0.33
C ALA A 33 -3.46 -13.16 -0.50
N MET A 34 -3.74 -12.46 -1.61
CA MET A 34 -3.25 -11.09 -1.83
C MET A 34 -3.71 -10.14 -0.72
N ARG A 35 -5.01 -10.14 -0.39
CA ARG A 35 -5.58 -9.31 0.68
C ARG A 35 -4.97 -9.67 2.03
N TYR A 36 -4.85 -10.96 2.34
CA TYR A 36 -4.25 -11.44 3.57
C TYR A 36 -2.85 -10.85 3.77
N SER A 37 -1.96 -11.00 2.78
CA SER A 37 -0.58 -10.53 2.89
C SER A 37 -0.48 -9.00 2.88
N VAL A 38 -1.28 -8.30 2.08
CA VAL A 38 -1.25 -6.82 2.03
C VAL A 38 -1.76 -6.22 3.34
N PHE A 39 -2.75 -6.83 3.98
CA PHE A 39 -3.37 -6.34 5.22
C PHE A 39 -2.90 -7.05 6.50
N ALA A 40 -1.84 -7.85 6.45
CA ALA A 40 -1.23 -8.53 7.61
C ALA A 40 -0.56 -7.56 8.64
N GLY A 41 -0.77 -6.26 8.49
CA GLY A 41 -0.16 -5.20 9.29
C GLY A 41 1.08 -4.61 8.62
N GLY A 42 1.43 -3.38 9.02
CA GLY A 42 2.55 -2.67 8.43
C GLY A 42 2.51 -1.18 8.79
N LYS A 43 3.67 -0.52 8.70
CA LYS A 43 3.77 0.93 8.94
C LYS A 43 3.46 1.78 7.70
N ARG A 44 3.29 1.14 6.53
CA ARG A 44 3.13 1.79 5.21
C ARG A 44 4.18 2.87 4.94
N LEU A 45 5.42 2.63 5.38
CA LEU A 45 6.46 3.65 5.33
C LEU A 45 6.79 4.04 3.88
N ARG A 46 6.88 3.08 2.96
CA ARG A 46 7.24 3.34 1.56
C ARG A 46 6.15 4.17 0.83
N PRO A 47 4.85 3.84 0.93
CA PRO A 47 3.79 4.69 0.39
C PRO A 47 3.78 6.09 0.98
N VAL A 48 3.94 6.21 2.30
CA VAL A 48 3.95 7.51 2.98
C VAL A 48 5.14 8.36 2.52
N LEU A 49 6.31 7.75 2.31
CA LEU A 49 7.47 8.44 1.72
C LEU A 49 7.17 8.92 0.29
N CYS A 50 6.58 8.07 -0.56
CA CYS A 50 6.18 8.44 -1.92
C CYS A 50 5.24 9.67 -1.92
N LEU A 51 4.18 9.64 -1.11
CA LEU A 51 3.23 10.75 -1.00
C LEU A 51 3.89 12.02 -0.44
N SER A 52 4.76 11.87 0.56
CA SER A 52 5.46 13.00 1.17
C SER A 52 6.46 13.64 0.20
N SER A 53 7.15 12.84 -0.62
CA SER A 53 8.03 13.35 -1.68
C SER A 53 7.25 14.10 -2.75
N CYS A 54 6.07 13.59 -3.15
CA CYS A 54 5.19 14.29 -4.09
C CYS A 54 4.74 15.65 -3.52
N GLU A 55 4.24 15.66 -2.27
CA GLU A 55 3.81 16.88 -1.57
C GLU A 55 4.95 17.89 -1.43
N LEU A 56 6.15 17.44 -1.06
CA LEU A 56 7.34 18.28 -0.90
C LEU A 56 7.72 19.02 -2.19
N LEU A 57 7.51 18.38 -3.34
CA LEU A 57 7.79 18.95 -4.66
C LEU A 57 6.60 19.75 -5.23
N GLY A 58 5.55 19.98 -4.44
CA GLY A 58 4.35 20.72 -4.85
C GLY A 58 3.39 19.92 -5.73
N GLY A 59 3.53 18.59 -5.78
CA GLY A 59 2.67 17.69 -6.53
C GLY A 59 1.34 17.38 -5.84
N ASP A 60 0.38 16.90 -6.63
CA ASP A 60 -0.93 16.45 -6.13
C ASP A 60 -0.83 15.01 -5.60
N ILE A 61 -0.92 14.86 -4.28
CA ILE A 61 -0.88 13.56 -3.60
C ILE A 61 -1.95 12.59 -4.09
N LYS A 62 -3.10 13.08 -4.57
CA LYS A 62 -4.18 12.21 -5.08
C LYS A 62 -3.76 11.51 -6.37
N LYS A 63 -2.97 12.19 -7.20
CA LYS A 63 -2.39 11.61 -8.43
C LYS A 63 -1.25 10.65 -8.12
N ALA A 64 -0.53 10.86 -7.01
CA ALA A 64 0.52 9.95 -6.55
C ALA A 64 -0.01 8.73 -5.80
N LEU A 65 -1.27 8.74 -5.35
CA LEU A 65 -1.84 7.69 -4.50
C LEU A 65 -1.84 6.29 -5.15
N PRO A 66 -2.18 6.11 -6.45
CA PRO A 66 -2.05 4.81 -7.11
C PRO A 66 -0.60 4.31 -7.15
N VAL A 67 0.36 5.20 -7.35
CA VAL A 67 1.80 4.87 -7.36
C VAL A 67 2.27 4.45 -5.97
N ALA A 68 1.83 5.18 -4.93
CA ALA A 68 2.12 4.82 -3.54
C ALA A 68 1.57 3.43 -3.20
N CYS A 69 0.36 3.08 -3.66
CA CYS A 69 -0.20 1.75 -3.49
C CYS A 69 0.58 0.68 -4.27
N ALA A 70 0.95 0.95 -5.52
CA ALA A 70 1.76 0.03 -6.33
C ALA A 70 3.11 -0.31 -5.66
N ILE A 71 3.75 0.67 -5.02
CA ILE A 71 4.98 0.45 -4.24
C ILE A 71 4.73 -0.51 -3.07
N GLU A 72 3.62 -0.36 -2.35
CA GLU A 72 3.28 -1.29 -1.27
C GLU A 72 2.99 -2.70 -1.79
N LEU A 73 2.28 -2.82 -2.91
CA LEU A 73 2.00 -4.12 -3.53
C LEU A 73 3.29 -4.85 -3.94
N ILE A 74 4.24 -4.14 -4.56
CA ILE A 74 5.57 -4.69 -4.88
C ILE A 74 6.33 -5.08 -3.61
N HIS A 75 6.25 -4.24 -2.56
CA HIS A 75 6.89 -4.56 -1.29
C HIS A 75 6.30 -5.82 -0.65
N THR A 76 4.97 -5.95 -0.60
CA THR A 76 4.32 -7.14 -0.05
C THR A 76 4.65 -8.38 -0.87
N TYR A 77 4.68 -8.27 -2.21
CA TYR A 77 5.14 -9.35 -3.09
C TYR A 77 6.54 -9.84 -2.70
N SER A 78 7.49 -8.92 -2.47
CA SER A 78 8.86 -9.30 -2.12
C SER A 78 8.89 -10.10 -0.83
N LEU A 79 8.15 -9.67 0.20
CA LEU A 79 8.07 -10.37 1.49
C LEU A 79 7.50 -11.79 1.35
N ILE A 80 6.41 -11.94 0.58
CA ILE A 80 5.81 -13.27 0.34
C ILE A 80 6.85 -14.23 -0.24
N HIS A 81 7.64 -13.76 -1.22
CA HIS A 81 8.66 -14.58 -1.85
C HIS A 81 9.88 -14.82 -0.96
N ASP A 82 10.27 -13.84 -0.14
CA ASP A 82 11.37 -13.96 0.82
C ASP A 82 11.06 -14.98 1.93
N ASP A 83 9.79 -15.17 2.27
CA ASP A 83 9.32 -16.08 3.33
C ASP A 83 9.15 -17.56 2.87
N LEU A 84 9.25 -17.85 1.56
CA LEU A 84 9.09 -19.22 1.06
C LEU A 84 10.33 -20.09 1.37
N PRO A 85 10.15 -21.39 1.67
CA PRO A 85 11.27 -22.33 1.76
C PRO A 85 12.02 -22.39 0.43
N ALA A 86 13.34 -22.18 0.48
CA ALA A 86 14.24 -22.25 -0.67
C ALA A 86 14.70 -23.68 -0.98
#